data_AF-A0A7X8R7E4-F1
#
_entry.id   AF-A0A7X8R7E4-F1
#
_cell.length_a   1.000
_cell.length_b   1.000
_cell.length_c   1.000
_cell.angle_alpha   90.00
_cell.angle_beta   90.00
_cell.angle_gamma   90.00
#
_symmetry.space_group_name_H-M   'P 1'
#
loop_
_entity.id
_entity.type
_entity.pdbx_description
1 polymer ?
#
loop_
_entity_poly.entity_id
_entity_poly.type
_entity_poly.pdbx_seq_one_letter_code
_entity_poly.pdbx_strand_id
1 'polypeptide(L)'
;ILTSFLGYGLVIITLLIDLGKPYHIWHPMVMWNHHSVMFEVGWCVLLYTLILFLEFSPMALERLGLKKPLSLMTRLIPFLVMIGVLLSTLHQSSLGSLYLLVPDKMHPLWYSALLPLLFFLSAVAAGLAMVIFESDLSSRAFGRALEFSLLVRLSRIIMPILWLYAIIRFQDLASRSVLGAAFNGSQESLFFLAEVVLGLILPIIIFSIPAWRNNRAGLLLGAVSVLMGFVLNRLNVSITGMLGSAGVSYTPSWMEWAITASLVAAGFALFRLAVKHLPVFSRQDAQAEQTNLRLPGAVRTGAMAVLGGLAVLLLIVMVYGPSRRHTAAESLAGEAIPLPAEAEWRLPAAIVFQPDEQSPGPVRFHHETHVDPSQPGCAICHATAFHIRPVKAGQAGTVKMDSLYAGKQCGGCHNGEQAFRADEECEHCHSTH
;
A
#
# COMPACT_ATOMS: atom_id res chain seq x y z
N ILE A 1 5.19 -17.41 15.05
CA ILE A 1 4.77 -18.57 14.22
C ILE A 1 3.25 -18.73 14.23
N LEU A 2 2.61 -19.16 15.32
CA LEU A 2 1.14 -19.31 15.35
C LEU A 2 0.40 -18.02 14.96
N THR A 3 0.77 -16.89 15.54
CA THR A 3 0.17 -15.59 15.23
C THR A 3 0.42 -15.19 13.78
N SER A 4 1.65 -15.38 13.30
CA SER A 4 2.02 -15.18 11.90
C SER A 4 1.19 -16.03 10.94
N PHE A 5 1.02 -17.34 11.22
CA PHE A 5 0.24 -18.26 10.40
C PHE A 5 -1.25 -17.90 10.36
N LEU A 6 -1.86 -17.60 11.52
CA LEU A 6 -3.25 -17.15 11.59
C LEU A 6 -3.46 -15.81 10.90
N GLY A 7 -2.57 -14.85 11.14
CA GLY A 7 -2.61 -13.54 10.49
C GLY A 7 -2.52 -13.67 8.97
N TYR A 8 -1.62 -14.52 8.48
CA TYR A 8 -1.49 -14.79 7.04
C TYR A 8 -2.74 -15.46 6.45
N GLY A 9 -3.32 -16.43 7.17
CA GLY A 9 -4.57 -17.07 6.77
C GLY A 9 -5.73 -16.07 6.64
N LEU A 10 -5.86 -15.14 7.59
CA LEU A 10 -6.88 -14.08 7.52
C LEU A 10 -6.63 -13.11 6.36
N VAL A 11 -5.38 -12.78 6.06
CA VAL A 11 -5.03 -11.96 4.90
C VAL A 11 -5.43 -12.66 3.60
N ILE A 12 -5.21 -13.97 3.47
CA ILE A 12 -5.65 -14.73 2.28
C ILE A 12 -7.18 -14.69 2.14
N ILE A 13 -7.92 -14.84 3.25
CA ILE A 13 -9.39 -14.70 3.24
C ILE A 13 -9.79 -13.30 2.77
N THR A 14 -9.07 -12.27 3.23
CA THR A 14 -9.31 -10.88 2.80
C THR A 14 -9.04 -10.72 1.31
N LEU A 15 -7.92 -11.27 0.79
CA LEU A 15 -7.59 -11.26 -0.63
C LEU A 15 -8.66 -11.97 -1.48
N LEU A 16 -9.25 -13.06 -0.98
CA LEU A 16 -10.37 -13.73 -1.67
C LEU A 16 -11.63 -12.85 -1.72
N ILE A 17 -11.82 -11.92 -0.79
CA ILE A 17 -12.95 -10.99 -0.82
C ILE A 17 -12.61 -9.80 -1.74
N ASP A 18 -11.37 -9.32 -1.70
CA ASP A 18 -10.91 -8.14 -2.46
C ASP A 18 -10.68 -8.44 -3.95
N LEU A 19 -10.36 -9.68 -4.31
CA LEU A 19 -10.20 -10.08 -5.71
C LEU A 19 -11.56 -10.05 -6.40
N GLY A 20 -11.71 -9.23 -7.45
CA GLY A 20 -12.92 -9.20 -8.27
C GLY A 20 -13.27 -10.54 -8.95
N LYS A 21 -12.31 -11.47 -9.04
CA LYS A 21 -12.50 -12.86 -9.50
C LYS A 21 -11.76 -13.84 -8.57
N PRO A 22 -12.32 -14.17 -7.39
CA PRO A 22 -11.61 -14.96 -6.39
C PRO A 22 -11.28 -16.39 -6.84
N TYR A 23 -12.13 -16.96 -7.70
CA TYR A 23 -11.91 -18.27 -8.31
C TYR A 23 -10.68 -18.34 -9.24
N HIS A 24 -10.04 -17.22 -9.56
CA HIS A 24 -8.77 -17.17 -10.32
C HIS A 24 -7.53 -17.01 -9.44
N ILE A 25 -7.64 -17.11 -8.11
CA ILE A 25 -6.47 -16.99 -7.22
C ILE A 25 -5.37 -18.03 -7.51
N TRP A 26 -5.71 -19.13 -8.19
CA TRP A 26 -4.76 -20.17 -8.59
C TRP A 26 -3.95 -19.82 -9.85
N HIS A 27 -4.39 -18.84 -10.65
CA HIS A 27 -3.75 -18.48 -11.91
C HIS A 27 -2.24 -18.20 -11.77
N PRO A 28 -1.75 -17.43 -10.77
CA PRO A 28 -0.31 -17.20 -10.64
C PRO A 28 0.52 -18.48 -10.50
N MET A 29 -0.03 -19.59 -10.00
CA MET A 29 0.69 -20.87 -9.88
C MET A 29 0.99 -21.52 -11.23
N VAL A 30 0.18 -21.25 -12.26
CA VAL A 30 0.22 -21.95 -13.55
C VAL A 30 0.55 -21.00 -14.69
N MET A 31 -0.02 -19.80 -14.69
CA MET A 31 0.15 -18.78 -15.73
C MET A 31 1.19 -17.75 -15.30
N TRP A 32 2.44 -18.04 -15.63
CA TRP A 32 3.58 -17.29 -15.12
C TRP A 32 3.80 -16.01 -15.92
N ASN A 33 3.87 -14.87 -15.23
CA ASN A 33 4.22 -13.58 -15.82
C ASN A 33 5.36 -12.92 -15.03
N HIS A 34 6.59 -13.30 -15.35
CA HIS A 34 7.81 -12.88 -14.65
C HIS A 34 8.07 -11.36 -14.67
N HIS A 35 7.42 -10.62 -15.58
CA HIS A 35 7.57 -9.16 -15.66
C HIS A 35 6.60 -8.41 -14.73
N SER A 36 5.65 -9.11 -14.12
CA SER A 36 4.65 -8.52 -13.23
C SER A 36 5.08 -8.63 -11.78
N VAL A 37 5.19 -7.49 -11.09
CA VAL A 37 5.39 -7.45 -9.64
C VAL A 37 4.24 -8.17 -8.90
N MET A 38 3.01 -8.11 -9.41
CA MET A 38 1.88 -8.83 -8.81
C MET A 38 2.04 -10.36 -8.91
N PHE A 39 2.70 -10.87 -9.95
CA PHE A 39 3.03 -12.29 -10.05
C PHE A 39 4.03 -12.71 -8.98
N GLU A 40 5.09 -11.92 -8.79
CA GLU A 40 6.10 -12.15 -7.74
C GLU A 40 5.47 -12.11 -6.34
N VAL A 41 4.63 -11.11 -6.07
CA VAL A 41 3.90 -10.97 -4.80
C VAL A 41 3.00 -12.20 -4.57
N GLY A 42 2.25 -12.64 -5.59
CA GLY A 42 1.40 -13.82 -5.50
C GLY A 42 2.17 -15.11 -5.15
N TRP A 43 3.31 -15.33 -5.80
CA TRP A 43 4.19 -16.48 -5.50
C TRP A 43 4.80 -16.39 -4.10
N CYS A 44 5.27 -15.21 -3.70
CA CYS A 44 5.79 -14.99 -2.37
C CYS A 44 4.73 -15.30 -1.31
N VAL A 45 3.47 -14.86 -1.53
CA VAL A 45 2.37 -15.14 -0.61
C VAL A 45 2.11 -16.65 -0.51
N LEU A 46 2.08 -17.35 -1.63
CA LEU A 46 1.84 -18.79 -1.65
C LEU A 46 2.95 -19.58 -0.95
N LEU A 47 4.20 -19.34 -1.32
CA LEU A 47 5.35 -20.05 -0.76
C LEU A 47 5.53 -19.73 0.73
N TYR A 48 5.35 -18.47 1.12
CA TYR A 48 5.44 -18.07 2.52
C TYR A 48 4.33 -18.69 3.37
N THR A 49 3.10 -18.78 2.85
CA THR A 49 2.01 -19.52 3.52
C THR A 49 2.38 -20.98 3.74
N LEU A 50 2.97 -21.62 2.72
CA LEU A 50 3.42 -23.01 2.82
C LEU A 50 4.50 -23.16 3.90
N ILE A 51 5.48 -22.26 3.95
CA ILE A 51 6.53 -22.31 4.98
C ILE A 51 5.94 -22.10 6.37
N LEU A 52 5.06 -21.11 6.56
CA LEU A 52 4.40 -20.88 7.85
C LEU A 52 3.58 -22.10 8.29
N PHE A 53 2.91 -22.77 7.35
CA PHE A 53 2.21 -24.03 7.63
C PHE A 53 3.18 -25.12 8.08
N LEU A 54 4.32 -25.28 7.38
CA LEU A 54 5.33 -26.28 7.73
C LEU A 54 6.00 -25.96 9.08
N GLU A 55 6.28 -24.70 9.39
CA GLU A 55 6.80 -24.25 10.69
C GLU A 55 5.80 -24.47 11.83
N PHE A 56 4.50 -24.36 11.55
CA PHE A 56 3.42 -24.63 12.51
C PHE A 56 3.15 -26.13 12.69
N SER A 57 3.44 -26.95 11.67
CA SER A 57 3.13 -28.39 11.65
C SER A 57 3.65 -29.21 12.84
N PRO A 58 4.84 -28.96 13.46
CA PRO A 58 5.31 -29.72 14.61
C PRO A 58 4.35 -29.64 15.79
N MET A 59 3.72 -28.48 16.02
CA MET A 59 2.76 -28.29 17.11
C MET A 59 1.51 -29.15 16.91
N ALA A 60 1.05 -29.29 15.67
CA ALA A 60 -0.06 -30.14 15.32
C ALA A 60 0.32 -31.64 15.40
N LEU A 61 1.51 -32.01 14.91
CA LEU A 61 2.01 -33.39 14.94
C LEU A 61 2.29 -33.89 16.37
N GLU A 62 2.80 -33.03 17.24
CA GLU A 62 2.99 -33.32 18.67
C GLU A 62 1.65 -33.65 19.33
N ARG A 63 0.60 -32.87 19.04
CA ARG A 63 -0.73 -33.14 19.56
C ARG A 63 -1.31 -34.48 19.05
N LEU A 64 -1.05 -34.83 17.79
CA LEU A 64 -1.47 -36.11 17.21
C LEU A 64 -0.60 -37.29 17.67
N GLY A 65 0.48 -37.05 18.42
CA GLY A 65 1.39 -38.09 18.92
C GLY A 65 2.27 -38.74 17.84
N LEU A 66 2.40 -38.12 16.67
CA LEU A 66 3.10 -38.69 15.52
C LEU A 66 4.62 -38.45 15.59
N LYS A 67 5.36 -39.34 16.26
CA LYS A 67 6.80 -39.18 16.55
C LYS A 67 7.70 -39.11 15.30
N LYS A 68 7.45 -39.95 14.29
CA LYS A 68 8.28 -40.00 13.06
C LYS A 68 8.22 -38.70 12.25
N PRO A 69 7.04 -38.20 11.82
CA PRO A 69 6.97 -36.94 11.09
C PRO A 69 7.37 -35.74 11.95
N LEU A 70 7.11 -35.77 13.27
CA LEU A 70 7.58 -34.74 14.19
C LEU A 70 9.11 -34.61 14.18
N SER A 71 9.84 -35.73 14.29
CA SER A 71 11.31 -35.71 14.25
C SER A 71 11.86 -35.20 12.93
N LEU A 72 11.20 -35.51 11.80
CA LEU A 72 11.58 -35.00 10.48
C LEU A 72 11.35 -33.49 10.40
N MET A 73 10.18 -33.02 10.79
CA MET A 73 9.84 -31.60 10.74
C MET A 73 10.77 -30.78 11.63
N THR A 74 11.01 -31.19 12.89
CA THR A 74 11.92 -30.48 13.80
C THR A 74 13.34 -30.36 13.25
N ARG A 75 13.81 -31.37 12.50
CA ARG A 75 15.12 -31.31 11.81
C ARG A 75 15.13 -30.32 10.65
N LEU A 76 14.01 -30.14 9.97
CA LEU A 76 13.86 -29.22 8.83
C LEU A 76 13.59 -27.77 9.26
N ILE A 77 13.11 -27.51 10.49
CA ILE A 77 12.77 -26.15 10.96
C ILE A 77 13.88 -25.12 10.69
N PRO A 78 15.17 -25.33 11.04
CA PRO A 78 16.20 -24.30 10.82
C PRO A 78 16.33 -23.89 9.36
N PHE A 79 16.18 -24.86 8.44
CA PHE A 79 16.19 -24.61 7.01
C PHE A 79 14.93 -23.87 6.55
N LEU A 80 13.76 -24.29 7.02
CA LEU A 80 12.49 -23.62 6.71
C LEU A 80 12.48 -22.16 7.18
N VAL A 81 12.98 -21.89 8.38
CA VAL A 81 13.10 -20.53 8.94
C VAL A 81 14.03 -19.68 8.07
N MET A 82 15.14 -20.23 7.58
CA MET A 82 16.04 -19.50 6.67
C MET A 82 15.34 -19.11 5.37
N ILE A 83 14.60 -20.03 4.75
CA ILE A 83 13.81 -19.73 3.54
C ILE A 83 12.69 -18.74 3.87
N GLY A 84 12.02 -18.90 5.02
CA GLY A 84 10.96 -17.99 5.48
C GLY A 84 11.45 -16.55 5.61
N VAL A 85 12.64 -16.34 6.17
CA VAL A 85 13.27 -15.02 6.27
C VAL A 85 13.61 -14.44 4.89
N LEU A 86 14.12 -15.25 3.96
CA LEU A 86 14.39 -14.83 2.59
C LEU A 86 13.10 -14.40 1.86
N LEU A 87 12.06 -15.24 1.91
CA LEU A 87 10.77 -14.94 1.30
C LEU A 87 10.06 -13.74 1.94
N SER A 88 10.18 -13.56 3.25
CA SER A 88 9.63 -12.40 3.96
C SER A 88 10.26 -11.09 3.47
N THR A 89 11.57 -11.11 3.22
CA THR A 89 12.30 -9.96 2.67
C THR A 89 11.81 -9.61 1.26
N LEU A 90 11.68 -10.63 0.40
CA LEU A 90 11.17 -10.46 -0.97
C LEU A 90 9.74 -9.91 -0.95
N HIS A 91 8.83 -10.55 -0.21
CA HIS A 91 7.43 -10.16 -0.19
C HIS A 91 7.21 -8.69 0.21
N GLN A 92 7.86 -8.23 1.30
CA GLN A 92 7.68 -6.86 1.79
C GLN A 92 8.32 -5.83 0.86
N SER A 93 9.47 -6.16 0.26
CA SER A 93 10.14 -5.30 -0.72
C SER A 93 9.32 -5.17 -2.00
N SER A 94 8.81 -6.28 -2.53
CA SER A 94 8.07 -6.32 -3.79
C SER A 94 6.66 -5.72 -3.66
N LEU A 95 6.05 -5.75 -2.48
CA LEU A 95 4.83 -4.96 -2.22
C LEU A 95 5.09 -3.45 -2.37
N GLY A 96 6.27 -2.97 -1.96
CA GLY A 96 6.69 -1.58 -2.14
C GLY A 96 6.99 -1.23 -3.60
N SER A 97 7.51 -2.18 -4.39
CA SER A 97 7.83 -1.95 -5.80
C SER A 97 6.58 -1.81 -6.70
N LEU A 98 5.41 -2.29 -6.26
CA LEU A 98 4.13 -2.07 -6.95
C LEU A 98 3.87 -0.59 -7.23
N TYR A 99 4.24 0.27 -6.30
CA TYR A 99 4.01 1.71 -6.40
C TYR A 99 5.03 2.43 -7.28
N LEU A 100 6.13 1.77 -7.65
CA LEU A 100 7.09 2.30 -8.64
C LEU A 100 6.49 2.32 -10.06
N LEU A 101 5.45 1.52 -10.31
CA LEU A 101 4.75 1.44 -11.59
C LEU A 101 3.83 2.64 -11.85
N VAL A 102 3.57 3.46 -10.83
CA VAL A 102 2.59 4.56 -10.89
C VAL A 102 3.20 5.92 -10.48
N PRO A 103 4.33 6.33 -11.08
CA PRO A 103 5.09 7.51 -10.65
C PRO A 103 4.26 8.80 -10.68
N ASP A 104 3.51 9.03 -11.74
CA ASP A 104 2.74 10.27 -11.93
C ASP A 104 1.37 10.27 -11.23
N LYS A 105 1.04 9.17 -10.54
CA LYS A 105 -0.25 9.01 -9.84
C LYS A 105 -0.12 9.17 -8.34
N MET A 106 1.09 9.08 -7.81
CA MET A 106 1.34 9.14 -6.38
C MET A 106 1.87 10.51 -5.98
N HIS A 107 1.36 11.04 -4.87
CA HIS A 107 1.78 12.32 -4.34
C HIS A 107 3.29 12.31 -3.96
N PRO A 108 4.04 13.38 -4.24
CA PRO A 108 5.51 13.40 -4.11
C PRO A 108 6.05 13.10 -2.70
N LEU A 109 5.25 13.35 -1.66
CA LEU A 109 5.60 13.01 -0.28
C LEU A 109 5.77 11.50 -0.06
N TRP A 110 5.03 10.65 -0.77
CA TRP A 110 5.12 9.19 -0.60
C TRP A 110 5.90 8.51 -1.70
N TYR A 111 5.79 8.99 -2.94
CA TYR A 111 6.54 8.41 -4.05
C TYR A 111 8.06 8.51 -3.83
N SER A 112 8.79 7.42 -4.02
CA SER A 112 10.26 7.38 -4.03
C SER A 112 10.73 6.06 -4.65
N ALA A 113 11.89 6.09 -5.34
CA ALA A 113 12.56 4.87 -5.81
C ALA A 113 12.95 3.92 -4.66
N LEU A 114 13.05 4.44 -3.42
CA LEU A 114 13.41 3.69 -2.23
C LEU A 114 12.20 3.04 -1.52
N LEU A 115 10.99 3.11 -2.11
CA LEU A 115 9.79 2.50 -1.55
C LEU A 115 9.95 1.01 -1.15
N PRO A 116 10.59 0.14 -1.95
CA PRO A 116 10.82 -1.25 -1.55
C PRO A 116 11.59 -1.37 -0.22
N LEU A 117 12.65 -0.58 -0.06
CA LEU A 117 13.47 -0.56 1.16
C LEU A 117 12.70 0.02 2.35
N LEU A 118 11.97 1.11 2.15
CA LEU A 118 11.14 1.73 3.20
C LEU A 118 10.02 0.79 3.66
N PHE A 119 9.40 0.06 2.73
CA PHE A 119 8.38 -0.94 3.03
C PHE A 119 8.96 -2.09 3.87
N PHE A 120 10.14 -2.58 3.50
CA PHE A 120 10.84 -3.61 4.26
C PHE A 120 11.21 -3.15 5.67
N LEU A 121 11.89 -2.01 5.82
CA LEU A 121 12.32 -1.50 7.13
C LEU A 121 11.14 -1.26 8.09
N SER A 122 10.06 -0.66 7.58
CA SER A 122 8.83 -0.45 8.36
C SER A 122 8.16 -1.76 8.75
N ALA A 123 8.16 -2.78 7.88
CA ALA A 123 7.61 -4.10 8.19
C ALA A 123 8.41 -4.84 9.27
N VAL A 124 9.75 -4.74 9.27
CA VAL A 124 10.59 -5.34 10.34
C VAL A 124 10.28 -4.66 11.68
N ALA A 125 10.23 -3.33 11.73
CA ALA A 125 9.89 -2.60 12.95
C ALA A 125 8.47 -2.96 13.45
N ALA A 126 7.49 -3.01 12.55
CA ALA A 126 6.11 -3.39 12.86
C ALA A 126 6.00 -4.84 13.34
N GLY A 127 6.73 -5.78 12.75
CA GLY A 127 6.75 -7.18 13.17
C GLY A 127 7.26 -7.34 14.61
N LEU A 128 8.37 -6.67 14.95
CA LEU A 128 8.90 -6.66 16.31
C LEU A 128 7.95 -5.97 17.31
N ALA A 129 7.31 -4.88 16.91
CA ALA A 129 6.30 -4.20 17.71
C ALA A 129 5.05 -5.09 17.93
N MET A 130 4.65 -5.86 16.92
CA MET A 130 3.54 -6.81 17.02
C MET A 130 3.84 -7.88 18.05
N VAL A 131 5.07 -8.41 18.12
CA VAL A 131 5.46 -9.36 19.17
C VAL A 131 5.28 -8.75 20.56
N ILE A 132 5.70 -7.49 20.77
CA ILE A 132 5.52 -6.80 22.07
C ILE A 132 4.03 -6.66 22.41
N PHE A 133 3.21 -6.26 21.43
CA PHE A 133 1.76 -6.10 21.59
C PHE A 133 1.05 -7.42 21.92
N GLU A 134 1.32 -8.48 21.14
CA GLU A 134 0.75 -9.82 21.36
C GLU A 134 1.16 -10.41 22.71
N SER A 135 2.41 -10.18 23.11
CA SER A 135 2.95 -10.65 24.40
C SER A 135 2.24 -10.02 25.58
N ASP A 136 2.02 -8.71 25.56
CA ASP A 136 1.29 -8.00 26.62
C ASP A 136 -0.18 -8.44 26.67
N LEU A 137 -0.84 -8.60 25.51
CA LEU A 137 -2.22 -9.05 25.45
C LEU A 137 -2.39 -10.50 25.92
N SER A 138 -1.49 -11.40 25.49
CA SER A 138 -1.47 -12.81 25.91
C SER A 138 -1.20 -12.94 27.41
N SER A 139 -0.27 -12.15 27.95
CA SER A 139 0.01 -12.11 29.39
C SER A 139 -1.22 -11.71 30.21
N ARG A 140 -2.04 -10.79 29.70
CA ARG A 140 -3.28 -10.37 30.39
C ARG A 140 -4.42 -11.38 30.24
N ALA A 141 -4.54 -12.02 29.07
CA ALA A 141 -5.64 -12.94 28.78
C ALA A 141 -5.43 -14.34 29.39
N PHE A 142 -4.18 -14.82 29.43
CA PHE A 142 -3.84 -16.18 29.84
C PHE A 142 -2.93 -16.24 31.08
N GLY A 143 -2.48 -15.10 31.61
CA GLY A 143 -1.57 -15.06 32.76
C GLY A 143 -0.14 -15.52 32.43
N ARG A 144 0.17 -15.78 31.16
CA ARG A 144 1.48 -16.29 30.69
C ARG A 144 2.30 -15.15 30.12
N ALA A 145 3.31 -14.69 30.84
CA ALA A 145 4.17 -13.60 30.38
C ALA A 145 5.40 -14.17 29.66
N LEU A 146 5.63 -13.72 28.42
CA LEU A 146 6.99 -13.67 27.89
C LEU A 146 7.84 -12.84 28.86
N GLU A 147 9.08 -13.26 29.09
CA GLU A 147 9.94 -12.56 30.04
C GLU A 147 10.02 -11.08 29.68
N PHE A 148 9.67 -10.20 30.62
CA PHE A 148 9.67 -8.75 30.41
C PHE A 148 11.03 -8.24 29.91
N SER A 149 12.11 -8.92 30.30
CA SER A 149 13.48 -8.72 29.83
C SER A 149 13.63 -8.86 28.30
N LEU A 150 12.91 -9.81 27.68
CA LEU A 150 12.89 -10.02 26.23
C LEU A 150 12.16 -8.88 25.53
N LEU A 151 11.02 -8.43 26.05
CA LEU A 151 10.25 -7.32 25.47
C LEU A 151 11.05 -6.02 25.49
N VAL A 152 11.77 -5.75 26.58
CA VAL A 152 12.72 -4.62 26.66
C VAL A 152 13.83 -4.78 25.63
N ARG A 153 14.37 -6.00 25.44
CA ARG A 153 15.42 -6.24 24.43
C ARG A 153 14.91 -6.01 23.01
N LEU A 154 13.69 -6.44 22.68
CA LEU A 154 13.06 -6.18 21.39
C LEU A 154 12.91 -4.68 21.11
N SER A 155 12.48 -3.90 22.10
CA SER A 155 12.36 -2.44 21.94
C SER A 155 13.70 -1.74 21.62
N ARG A 156 14.82 -2.27 22.14
CA ARG A 156 16.17 -1.76 21.81
C ARG A 156 16.60 -2.08 20.38
N ILE A 157 16.01 -3.11 19.76
CA ILE A 157 16.24 -3.49 18.36
C ILE A 157 15.34 -2.66 17.43
N ILE A 158 14.10 -2.38 17.83
CA ILE A 158 13.17 -1.53 17.07
C ILE A 158 13.75 -0.13 16.87
N MET A 159 14.34 0.44 17.94
CA MET A 159 14.86 1.82 17.93
C MET A 159 15.86 2.12 16.78
N PRO A 160 16.96 1.37 16.58
CA PRO A 160 17.88 1.63 15.46
C PRO A 160 17.22 1.41 14.09
N ILE A 161 16.25 0.50 13.96
CA ILE A 161 15.52 0.27 12.71
C ILE A 161 14.67 1.50 12.36
N LEU A 162 13.96 2.06 13.34
CA LEU A 162 13.19 3.29 13.16
C LEU A 162 14.09 4.49 12.84
N TRP A 163 15.25 4.61 13.47
CA TRP A 163 16.23 5.65 13.12
C TRP A 163 16.76 5.49 11.70
N LEU A 164 17.11 4.27 11.28
CA LEU A 164 17.54 3.99 9.92
C LEU A 164 16.46 4.34 8.91
N TYR A 165 15.21 3.94 9.17
CA TYR A 165 14.05 4.32 8.37
C TYR A 165 13.90 5.84 8.29
N ALA A 166 13.99 6.54 9.44
CA ALA A 166 13.88 7.99 9.52
C ALA A 166 14.94 8.69 8.65
N ILE A 167 16.20 8.30 8.82
CA ILE A 167 17.33 8.90 8.10
C ILE A 167 17.13 8.73 6.60
N ILE A 168 16.87 7.51 6.13
CA ILE A 168 16.66 7.23 4.71
C ILE A 168 15.46 8.03 4.19
N ARG A 169 14.36 8.06 4.93
CA ARG A 169 13.12 8.74 4.53
C ARG A 169 13.30 10.25 4.40
N PHE A 170 13.91 10.90 5.38
CA PHE A 170 14.11 12.35 5.35
C PHE A 170 15.23 12.77 4.39
N GLN A 171 16.27 11.96 4.23
CA GLN A 171 17.31 12.19 3.23
C GLN A 171 16.74 12.12 1.82
N ASP A 172 15.87 11.14 1.54
CA ASP A 172 15.17 11.00 0.26
C ASP A 172 14.22 12.18 -0.03
N LEU A 173 13.50 12.67 0.98
CA LEU A 173 12.64 13.85 0.81
C LEU A 173 13.45 15.13 0.58
N ALA A 174 14.60 15.26 1.26
CA ALA A 174 15.49 16.40 1.12
C ALA A 174 16.20 16.41 -0.24
N SER A 175 16.71 15.26 -0.71
CA SER A 175 17.38 15.14 -2.01
C SER A 175 16.45 15.44 -3.18
N ARG A 176 15.15 15.15 -3.03
CA ARG A 176 14.11 15.47 -4.01
C ARG A 176 13.52 16.88 -3.85
N SER A 177 13.98 17.68 -2.88
CA SER A 177 13.49 19.04 -2.59
C SER A 177 11.97 19.14 -2.32
N VAL A 178 11.31 18.04 -1.97
CA VAL A 178 9.86 17.97 -1.72
C VAL A 178 9.48 18.19 -0.24
N LEU A 179 10.48 18.38 0.62
CA LEU A 179 10.29 18.48 2.06
C LEU A 179 9.40 19.68 2.46
N GLY A 180 9.40 20.75 1.66
CA GLY A 180 8.49 21.90 1.84
C GLY A 180 7.00 21.55 1.64
N ALA A 181 6.69 20.54 0.81
CA ALA A 181 5.30 20.09 0.60
C ALA A 181 4.70 19.46 1.86
N ALA A 182 5.52 19.03 2.83
CA ALA A 182 5.05 18.49 4.09
C ALA A 182 4.41 19.56 5.00
N PHE A 183 4.60 20.85 4.72
CA PHE A 183 4.14 21.97 5.56
C PHE A 183 3.20 22.94 4.84
N ASN A 184 2.65 22.54 3.69
CA ASN A 184 1.73 23.38 2.91
C ASN A 184 0.31 23.47 3.52
N GLY A 185 -0.01 22.65 4.54
CA GLY A 185 -1.32 22.61 5.18
C GLY A 185 -2.40 21.86 4.38
N SER A 186 -2.03 21.16 3.31
CA SER A 186 -2.95 20.29 2.57
C SER A 186 -3.33 19.06 3.41
N GLN A 187 -4.38 18.34 2.99
CA GLN A 187 -4.78 17.10 3.67
C GLN A 187 -3.66 16.07 3.64
N GLU A 188 -2.96 15.96 2.52
CA GLU A 188 -1.80 15.08 2.32
C GLU A 188 -0.66 15.43 3.29
N SER A 189 -0.35 16.72 3.43
CA SER A 189 0.62 17.22 4.40
C SER A 189 0.25 16.87 5.84
N LEU A 190 -1.02 17.03 6.22
CA LEU A 190 -1.50 16.67 7.55
C LEU A 190 -1.36 15.16 7.82
N PHE A 191 -1.78 14.31 6.89
CA PHE A 191 -1.67 12.86 7.03
C PHE A 191 -0.22 12.39 7.07
N PHE A 192 0.65 13.01 6.28
CA PHE A 192 2.09 12.75 6.32
C PHE A 192 2.70 13.15 7.68
N LEU A 193 2.36 14.33 8.20
CA LEU A 193 2.83 14.76 9.52
C LEU A 193 2.30 13.86 10.64
N ALA A 194 1.04 13.44 10.57
CA ALA A 194 0.46 12.50 11.52
C ALA A 194 1.20 11.15 11.50
N GLU A 195 1.48 10.62 10.31
CA GLU A 195 2.29 9.39 10.12
C GLU A 195 3.68 9.53 10.74
N VAL A 196 4.38 10.63 10.48
CA VAL A 196 5.73 10.90 11.03
C VAL A 196 5.69 11.05 12.55
N VAL A 197 4.75 11.82 13.10
CA VAL A 197 4.69 12.07 14.54
C VAL A 197 4.31 10.79 15.30
N LEU A 198 3.24 10.13 14.88
CA LEU A 198 2.71 8.95 15.57
C LEU A 198 3.57 7.70 15.33
N GLY A 199 4.04 7.52 14.09
CA GLY A 199 4.72 6.31 13.65
C GLY A 199 6.23 6.30 13.82
N LEU A 200 6.85 7.48 13.89
CA LEU A 200 8.30 7.60 13.90
C LEU A 200 8.80 8.34 15.15
N ILE A 201 8.39 9.58 15.35
CA ILE A 201 8.92 10.42 16.44
C ILE A 201 8.50 9.88 17.81
N LEU A 202 7.21 9.63 18.02
CA LEU A 202 6.68 9.15 19.29
C LEU A 202 7.31 7.82 19.75
N PRO A 203 7.35 6.74 18.93
CA PRO A 203 7.95 5.48 19.37
C PRO A 203 9.46 5.58 19.55
N ILE A 204 10.17 6.39 18.76
CA ILE A 204 11.59 6.65 18.98
C ILE A 204 11.82 7.27 20.37
N ILE A 205 11.04 8.28 20.76
CA ILE A 205 11.14 8.92 22.08
C ILE A 205 10.87 7.90 23.19
N ILE A 206 9.77 7.14 23.08
CA ILE A 206 9.36 6.15 24.08
C ILE A 206 10.45 5.09 24.30
N PHE A 207 11.01 4.53 23.21
CA PHE A 207 12.02 3.48 23.32
C PHE A 207 13.42 3.98 23.66
N SER A 208 13.70 5.27 23.43
CA SER A 208 14.97 5.91 23.82
C SER A 208 15.02 6.16 25.33
N ILE A 209 13.91 6.55 25.96
CA ILE A 209 13.87 6.91 27.38
C ILE A 209 13.75 5.65 28.25
N PRO A 210 14.74 5.33 29.12
CA PRO A 210 14.71 4.12 29.95
C PRO A 210 13.50 4.02 30.88
N ALA A 211 12.99 5.15 31.37
CA ALA A 211 11.82 5.18 32.25
C ALA A 211 10.54 4.65 31.57
N TRP A 212 10.37 4.93 30.27
CA TRP A 212 9.23 4.45 29.49
C TRP A 212 9.46 3.04 28.98
N ARG A 213 10.68 2.76 28.49
CA ARG A 213 11.06 1.43 27.99
C ARG A 213 11.03 0.35 29.06
N ASN A 214 11.39 0.66 30.31
CA ASN A 214 11.36 -0.30 31.41
C ASN A 214 10.00 -0.36 32.12
N ASN A 215 8.96 0.25 31.54
CA ASN A 215 7.59 0.20 32.02
C ASN A 215 6.72 -0.57 31.02
N ARG A 216 5.87 -1.49 31.50
CA ARG A 216 4.92 -2.24 30.66
C ARG A 216 4.01 -1.33 29.84
N ALA A 217 3.50 -0.25 30.46
CA ALA A 217 2.64 0.71 29.77
C ALA A 217 3.39 1.47 28.66
N GLY A 218 4.65 1.82 28.89
CA GLY A 218 5.48 2.49 27.88
C GLY A 218 5.85 1.57 26.72
N LEU A 219 6.18 0.30 26.97
CA LEU A 219 6.41 -0.68 25.91
C LEU A 219 5.17 -0.89 25.04
N LEU A 220 3.99 -1.04 25.66
CA LEU A 220 2.74 -1.19 24.93
C LEU A 220 2.42 0.06 24.10
N LEU A 221 2.56 1.26 24.70
CA LEU A 221 2.35 2.52 23.99
C LEU A 221 3.26 2.64 22.78
N GLY A 222 4.57 2.39 22.95
CA GLY A 222 5.53 2.43 21.85
C GLY A 222 5.22 1.41 20.76
N ALA A 223 4.83 0.18 21.13
CA ALA A 223 4.44 -0.85 20.18
C ALA A 223 3.19 -0.44 19.38
N VAL A 224 2.14 0.06 20.05
CA VAL A 224 0.92 0.55 19.41
C VAL A 224 1.22 1.74 18.49
N SER A 225 2.10 2.66 18.90
CA SER A 225 2.53 3.79 18.07
C SER A 225 3.22 3.34 16.78
N VAL A 226 4.14 2.36 16.84
CA VAL A 226 4.79 1.79 15.64
C VAL A 226 3.76 1.11 14.73
N LEU A 227 2.89 0.26 15.28
CA LEU A 227 1.86 -0.42 14.51
C LEU A 227 0.91 0.57 13.85
N MET A 228 0.55 1.64 14.55
CA MET A 228 -0.32 2.68 14.01
C MET A 228 0.36 3.47 12.90
N GLY A 229 1.62 3.86 13.10
CA GLY A 229 2.45 4.48 12.07
C GLY A 229 2.54 3.64 10.81
N PHE A 230 2.74 2.33 10.98
CA PHE A 230 2.76 1.37 9.88
C PHE A 230 1.42 1.34 9.12
N VAL A 231 0.30 1.23 9.83
CA VAL A 231 -1.04 1.24 9.21
C VAL A 231 -1.30 2.55 8.47
N LEU A 232 -1.00 3.70 9.11
CA LEU A 232 -1.13 5.01 8.49
C LEU A 232 -0.25 5.12 7.23
N ASN A 233 0.99 4.64 7.27
CA ASN A 233 1.85 4.59 6.09
C ASN A 233 1.21 3.77 4.96
N ARG A 234 0.67 2.58 5.27
CA ARG A 234 0.03 1.73 4.25
C ARG A 234 -1.19 2.39 3.63
N LEU A 235 -2.03 3.03 4.44
CA LEU A 235 -3.20 3.79 3.95
C LEU A 235 -2.80 5.03 3.17
N ASN A 236 -1.79 5.77 3.65
CA ASN A 236 -1.33 6.98 2.98
C ASN A 236 -0.71 6.68 1.62
N VAL A 237 0.09 5.62 1.51
CA VAL A 237 0.70 5.24 0.22
C VAL A 237 -0.35 4.69 -0.75
N SER A 238 -1.32 3.89 -0.28
CA SER A 238 -2.29 3.22 -1.16
C SER A 238 -3.51 4.07 -1.52
N ILE A 239 -3.94 4.97 -0.63
CA ILE A 239 -5.18 5.75 -0.79
C ILE A 239 -4.85 7.25 -0.88
N THR A 240 -4.34 7.85 0.20
CA THR A 240 -4.17 9.32 0.29
C THR A 240 -3.23 9.86 -0.79
N GLY A 241 -2.13 9.16 -1.04
CA GLY A 241 -1.15 9.50 -2.06
C GLY A 241 -1.70 9.38 -3.48
N MET A 242 -2.76 8.58 -3.68
CA MET A 242 -3.39 8.36 -4.99
C MET A 242 -4.64 9.23 -5.21
N LEU A 243 -5.17 9.85 -4.14
CA LEU A 243 -6.45 10.57 -4.15
C LEU A 243 -6.48 11.70 -5.19
N GLY A 244 -5.40 12.49 -5.24
CA GLY A 244 -5.27 13.62 -6.17
C GLY A 244 -5.24 13.21 -7.64
N SER A 245 -4.74 12.01 -7.97
CA SER A 245 -4.68 11.52 -9.35
C SER A 245 -5.91 10.71 -9.76
N ALA A 246 -6.61 10.13 -8.78
CA ALA A 246 -7.86 9.39 -8.98
C ALA A 246 -9.04 10.34 -9.24
N GLY A 247 -8.98 11.58 -8.75
CA GLY A 247 -10.05 12.58 -8.93
C GLY A 247 -11.35 12.21 -8.21
N VAL A 248 -11.30 11.23 -7.32
CA VAL A 248 -12.42 10.73 -6.52
C VAL A 248 -12.06 10.78 -5.04
N SER A 249 -13.02 11.18 -4.21
CA SER A 249 -12.90 11.07 -2.77
C SER A 249 -13.23 9.65 -2.33
N TYR A 250 -12.31 9.00 -1.61
CA TYR A 250 -12.58 7.72 -0.98
C TYR A 250 -13.09 7.93 0.44
N THR A 251 -14.26 7.36 0.74
CA THR A 251 -14.83 7.30 2.08
C THR A 251 -15.21 5.84 2.35
N PRO A 252 -14.62 5.18 3.37
CA PRO A 252 -14.89 3.77 3.64
C PRO A 252 -16.37 3.52 3.90
N SER A 253 -16.93 2.50 3.26
CA SER A 253 -18.30 2.07 3.54
C SER A 253 -18.41 1.42 4.93
N TRP A 254 -19.61 1.39 5.50
CA TRP A 254 -19.85 0.68 6.77
C TRP A 254 -19.54 -0.82 6.65
N MET A 255 -19.67 -1.39 5.44
CA MET A 255 -19.34 -2.79 5.16
C MET A 255 -17.83 -3.05 5.25
N GLU A 256 -16.98 -2.14 4.77
CA GLU A 256 -15.52 -2.26 4.93
C GLU A 256 -15.10 -2.30 6.41
N TRP A 257 -15.74 -1.47 7.24
CA TRP A 257 -15.56 -1.51 8.69
C TRP A 257 -16.04 -2.83 9.30
N ALA A 258 -17.20 -3.32 8.88
CA ALA A 258 -17.77 -4.58 9.38
C ALA A 258 -16.88 -5.78 9.01
N ILE A 259 -16.41 -5.86 7.76
CA ILE A 259 -15.50 -6.93 7.30
C ILE A 259 -14.20 -6.87 8.09
N THR A 260 -13.58 -5.70 8.22
CA THR A 260 -12.35 -5.52 8.98
C THR A 260 -12.53 -5.95 10.45
N ALA A 261 -13.60 -5.50 11.11
CA ALA A 261 -13.90 -5.87 12.49
C ALA A 261 -14.15 -7.38 12.65
N SER A 262 -14.85 -8.01 11.71
CA SER A 262 -15.14 -9.44 11.74
C SER A 262 -13.87 -10.29 11.57
N LEU A 263 -12.94 -9.88 10.71
CA LEU A 263 -11.65 -10.55 10.53
C LEU A 263 -10.77 -10.47 11.78
N VAL A 264 -10.72 -9.28 12.41
CA VAL A 264 -10.00 -9.10 13.68
C VAL A 264 -10.62 -9.98 14.78
N ALA A 265 -11.95 -9.99 14.89
CA ALA A 265 -12.66 -10.84 15.84
C ALA A 265 -12.41 -12.34 15.58
N ALA A 266 -12.44 -12.77 14.32
CA ALA A 266 -12.12 -14.13 13.90
C ALA A 266 -10.68 -14.50 14.26
N GLY A 267 -9.72 -13.59 14.09
CA GLY A 267 -8.33 -13.79 14.51
C GLY A 267 -8.18 -14.04 16.00
N PHE A 268 -8.82 -13.23 16.85
CA PHE A 268 -8.82 -13.45 18.30
C PHE A 268 -9.51 -14.77 18.69
N ALA A 269 -10.64 -15.10 18.04
CA ALA A 269 -11.35 -16.34 18.29
C ALA A 269 -10.52 -17.57 17.91
N LEU A 270 -9.91 -17.57 16.72
CA LEU A 270 -9.03 -18.64 16.23
C LEU A 270 -7.77 -18.77 17.09
N PHE A 271 -7.15 -17.65 17.49
CA PHE A 271 -6.00 -17.67 18.38
C PHE A 271 -6.34 -18.28 19.74
N ARG A 272 -7.47 -17.87 20.34
CA ARG A 272 -7.95 -18.45 21.61
C ARG A 272 -8.25 -19.95 21.48
N LEU A 273 -8.87 -20.36 20.36
CA LEU A 273 -9.14 -21.77 20.08
C LEU A 273 -7.83 -22.55 19.95
N ALA A 274 -6.87 -22.02 19.20
CA ALA A 274 -5.55 -22.65 19.00
C ALA A 274 -4.80 -22.81 20.34
N VAL A 275 -4.76 -21.77 21.19
CA VAL A 275 -4.12 -21.84 22.51
C VAL A 275 -4.77 -22.87 23.43
N LYS A 276 -6.11 -23.02 23.38
CA LYS A 276 -6.83 -24.02 24.20
C LYS A 276 -6.50 -25.46 23.80
N HIS A 277 -6.12 -25.67 22.56
CA HIS A 277 -6.10 -26.97 21.92
C HIS A 277 -4.69 -27.44 21.56
N LEU A 278 -3.76 -26.54 21.30
CA LEU A 278 -2.39 -26.87 20.91
C LEU A 278 -1.42 -26.55 22.03
N PRO A 279 -0.30 -27.30 22.13
CA PRO A 279 0.77 -26.99 23.09
C PRO A 279 1.57 -25.77 22.61
N VAL A 280 1.00 -24.56 22.74
CA VAL A 280 1.64 -23.30 22.30
C VAL A 280 2.75 -22.86 23.24
N PHE A 281 2.61 -23.17 24.53
CA PHE A 281 3.58 -22.79 25.56
C PHE A 281 4.35 -24.02 26.03
N SER A 282 5.61 -23.84 26.38
CA SER A 282 6.49 -24.93 26.82
C SER A 282 6.00 -25.55 28.13
N ARG A 283 6.27 -26.85 28.35
CA ARG A 283 5.86 -27.59 29.56
C ARG A 283 6.33 -26.96 30.88
N GLN A 284 7.41 -26.18 30.86
CA GLN A 284 7.90 -25.43 32.03
C GLN A 284 6.96 -24.28 32.42
N ASP A 285 6.29 -23.65 31.47
CA ASP A 285 5.30 -22.58 31.71
C ASP A 285 3.96 -23.14 32.24
N ALA A 286 3.66 -24.41 31.92
CA ALA A 286 2.45 -25.10 32.37
C ALA A 286 2.49 -25.48 33.87
N GLN A 287 3.67 -25.61 34.49
CA GLN A 287 3.78 -25.84 35.93
C GLN A 287 3.52 -24.57 36.75
N ALA A 288 3.80 -23.38 36.21
CA ALA A 288 3.46 -22.10 36.84
C ALA A 288 1.94 -21.80 36.83
N GLU A 289 1.20 -22.44 35.92
CA GLU A 289 -0.24 -22.27 35.72
C GLU A 289 -1.10 -22.77 36.90
N GLN A 290 -0.64 -23.80 37.64
CA GLN A 290 -1.41 -24.32 38.77
C GLN A 290 -1.38 -23.42 40.01
N THR A 291 -0.45 -22.46 40.09
CA THR A 291 -0.20 -21.71 41.33
C THR A 291 -0.88 -20.33 41.36
N ASN A 292 -1.23 -19.75 40.21
CA ASN A 292 -1.65 -18.34 40.11
C ASN A 292 -3.04 -18.11 39.50
N LEU A 293 -4.01 -18.97 39.81
CA LEU A 293 -5.43 -18.69 39.56
C LEU A 293 -5.98 -17.78 40.67
N ARG A 294 -5.50 -16.53 40.71
CA ARG A 294 -6.17 -15.41 41.38
C ARG A 294 -6.19 -14.23 40.41
N LEU A 295 -7.36 -13.95 39.87
CA LEU A 295 -7.65 -12.69 39.19
C LEU A 295 -7.88 -11.61 40.24
N PRO A 296 -7.14 -10.49 40.19
CA PRO A 296 -7.78 -9.21 40.48
C PRO A 296 -7.43 -8.12 39.46
N GLY A 297 -8.48 -7.46 38.95
CA GLY A 297 -8.50 -6.03 38.65
C GLY A 297 -7.46 -5.45 37.67
N ALA A 298 -7.45 -5.87 36.41
CA ALA A 298 -6.59 -5.26 35.36
C ALA A 298 -7.36 -4.72 34.14
N VAL A 299 -8.64 -4.38 34.32
CA VAL A 299 -9.52 -3.87 33.24
C VAL A 299 -9.15 -2.44 32.80
N ARG A 300 -8.46 -1.67 33.65
CA ARG A 300 -8.32 -0.21 33.48
C ARG A 300 -7.25 0.22 32.45
N THR A 301 -6.21 -0.57 32.22
CA THR A 301 -5.13 -0.25 31.26
C THR A 301 -5.34 -0.87 29.88
N GLY A 302 -6.06 -2.00 29.78
CA GLY A 302 -6.49 -2.58 28.51
C GLY A 302 -7.55 -1.71 27.82
N ALA A 303 -8.43 -1.09 28.62
CA ALA A 303 -9.36 -0.07 28.13
C ALA A 303 -8.62 1.05 27.38
N MET A 304 -7.47 1.55 27.86
CA MET A 304 -6.74 2.65 27.21
C MET A 304 -6.07 2.26 25.87
N ALA A 305 -5.67 1.01 25.68
CA ALA A 305 -5.07 0.55 24.41
C ALA A 305 -6.15 0.19 23.37
N VAL A 306 -7.26 -0.40 23.81
CA VAL A 306 -8.46 -0.59 22.99
C VAL A 306 -9.10 0.76 22.66
N LEU A 307 -9.15 1.69 23.61
CA LEU A 307 -9.54 3.10 23.41
C LEU A 307 -8.53 3.84 22.53
N GLY A 308 -7.25 3.46 22.51
CA GLY A 308 -6.25 4.02 21.58
C GLY A 308 -6.47 3.56 20.14
N GLY A 309 -6.77 2.28 19.94
CA GLY A 309 -7.20 1.73 18.64
C GLY A 309 -8.54 2.31 18.18
N LEU A 310 -9.51 2.42 19.09
CA LEU A 310 -10.79 3.11 18.86
C LEU A 310 -10.63 4.62 18.67
N ALA A 311 -9.69 5.27 19.34
CA ALA A 311 -9.40 6.69 19.19
C ALA A 311 -8.78 6.97 17.82
N VAL A 312 -7.98 6.07 17.26
CA VAL A 312 -7.47 6.22 15.90
C VAL A 312 -8.49 5.79 14.86
N LEU A 313 -9.35 4.81 15.14
CA LEU A 313 -10.52 4.54 14.30
C LEU A 313 -11.47 5.76 14.30
N LEU A 314 -11.64 6.41 15.46
CA LEU A 314 -12.32 7.69 15.62
C LEU A 314 -11.55 8.86 14.99
N LEU A 315 -10.23 8.85 14.92
CA LEU A 315 -9.43 9.90 14.28
C LEU A 315 -9.45 9.76 12.76
N ILE A 316 -9.42 8.54 12.24
CA ILE A 316 -9.70 8.22 10.84
C ILE A 316 -11.15 8.63 10.54
N VAL A 317 -12.13 8.24 11.35
CA VAL A 317 -13.54 8.65 11.18
C VAL A 317 -13.75 10.16 11.42
N MET A 318 -12.99 10.85 12.26
CA MET A 318 -13.10 12.31 12.50
C MET A 318 -12.32 13.15 11.51
N VAL A 319 -11.32 12.60 10.80
CA VAL A 319 -10.59 13.31 9.76
C VAL A 319 -11.23 13.05 8.38
N TYR A 320 -11.69 11.82 8.13
CA TYR A 320 -12.45 11.46 6.94
C TYR A 320 -13.96 11.77 7.05
N GLY A 321 -14.53 11.89 8.26
CA GLY A 321 -15.99 12.02 8.46
C GLY A 321 -16.58 13.43 8.39
N PRO A 322 -15.90 14.54 8.71
CA PRO A 322 -16.45 15.87 8.53
C PRO A 322 -15.99 16.58 7.25
N SER A 323 -15.17 15.95 6.40
CA SER A 323 -14.78 16.55 5.13
C SER A 323 -15.83 16.31 4.04
N ARG A 324 -16.89 17.11 4.16
CA ARG A 324 -17.72 17.68 3.09
C ARG A 324 -18.43 16.66 2.20
N ARG A 325 -19.75 16.54 2.45
CA ARG A 325 -20.77 16.49 1.39
C ARG A 325 -20.62 17.72 0.47
N HIS A 326 -19.53 17.81 -0.28
CA HIS A 326 -19.49 18.66 -1.47
C HIS A 326 -19.95 17.78 -2.60
N THR A 327 -21.23 17.93 -2.95
CA THR A 327 -21.73 18.13 -4.33
C THR A 327 -20.89 17.56 -5.49
N ALA A 328 -20.38 16.32 -5.38
CA ALA A 328 -19.83 15.55 -6.49
C ALA A 328 -20.84 14.53 -7.01
N ALA A 329 -21.91 14.26 -6.24
CA ALA A 329 -23.01 13.41 -6.66
C ALA A 329 -23.86 14.03 -7.79
N GLU A 330 -23.69 15.32 -8.09
CA GLU A 330 -24.48 16.02 -9.12
C GLU A 330 -23.71 16.24 -10.43
N SER A 331 -22.37 16.06 -10.48
CA SER A 331 -21.59 16.26 -11.71
C SER A 331 -21.08 14.97 -12.37
N LEU A 332 -21.33 13.79 -11.77
CA LEU A 332 -20.99 12.48 -12.35
C LEU A 332 -22.22 11.63 -12.66
N ALA A 333 -23.43 12.18 -12.47
CA ALA A 333 -24.65 11.63 -13.07
C ALA A 333 -24.77 11.97 -14.57
N GLY A 334 -23.65 12.24 -15.24
CA GLY A 334 -23.59 12.15 -16.69
C GLY A 334 -23.65 10.68 -17.05
N GLU A 335 -24.72 10.30 -17.76
CA GLU A 335 -25.02 9.01 -18.37
C GLU A 335 -23.90 7.96 -18.21
N ALA A 336 -24.18 6.87 -17.50
CA ALA A 336 -23.34 5.68 -17.57
C ALA A 336 -23.31 5.23 -19.04
N ILE A 337 -22.26 5.57 -19.76
CA ILE A 337 -22.04 5.14 -21.14
C ILE A 337 -21.88 3.62 -21.07
N PRO A 338 -22.81 2.82 -21.63
CA PRO A 338 -22.64 1.38 -21.64
C PRO A 338 -21.39 1.07 -22.47
N LEU A 339 -20.47 0.30 -21.90
CA LEU A 339 -19.31 -0.21 -22.65
C LEU A 339 -19.86 -1.04 -23.82
N PRO A 340 -19.59 -0.67 -25.08
CA PRO A 340 -20.11 -1.42 -26.21
C PRO A 340 -19.55 -2.84 -26.17
N ALA A 341 -20.43 -3.82 -26.34
CA ALA A 341 -20.02 -5.17 -26.66
C ALA A 341 -19.22 -5.09 -27.97
N GLU A 342 -17.96 -5.52 -27.92
CA GLU A 342 -17.00 -5.47 -29.04
C GLU A 342 -16.82 -4.05 -29.59
N ALA A 343 -16.07 -3.24 -28.84
CA ALA A 343 -15.60 -1.96 -29.36
C ALA A 343 -14.68 -2.21 -30.57
N GLU A 344 -15.25 -2.13 -31.77
CA GLU A 344 -14.49 -1.93 -33.00
C GLU A 344 -13.48 -0.81 -32.73
N TRP A 345 -12.21 -1.14 -32.91
CA TRP A 345 -11.15 -0.15 -32.83
C TRP A 345 -11.37 0.88 -33.93
N ARG A 346 -11.80 2.09 -33.54
CA ARG A 346 -12.04 3.21 -34.45
C ARG A 346 -11.20 4.39 -34.01
N LEU A 347 -10.55 5.04 -34.97
CA LEU A 347 -9.80 6.26 -34.71
C LEU A 347 -10.74 7.38 -34.23
N PRO A 348 -10.27 8.31 -33.38
CA PRO A 348 -11.07 9.45 -32.95
C PRO A 348 -11.48 10.33 -34.14
N ALA A 349 -12.65 10.95 -34.01
CA ALA A 349 -13.10 11.97 -34.95
C ALA A 349 -12.10 13.14 -35.06
N ALA A 350 -12.21 13.92 -36.13
CA ALA A 350 -11.33 15.04 -36.39
C ALA A 350 -11.32 16.05 -35.25
N ILE A 351 -10.12 16.45 -34.81
CA ILE A 351 -9.93 17.45 -33.77
C ILE A 351 -9.89 18.82 -34.43
N VAL A 352 -10.75 19.74 -33.99
CA VAL A 352 -10.79 21.12 -34.51
C VAL A 352 -10.05 22.04 -33.55
N PHE A 353 -8.98 22.66 -34.02
CA PHE A 353 -8.28 23.72 -33.31
C PHE A 353 -8.94 25.05 -33.63
N GLN A 354 -9.37 25.75 -32.58
CA GLN A 354 -10.02 27.05 -32.72
C GLN A 354 -8.99 28.11 -33.12
N PRO A 355 -9.30 28.95 -34.13
CA PRO A 355 -8.41 30.02 -34.56
C PRO A 355 -8.32 31.11 -33.49
N ASP A 356 -7.16 31.76 -33.40
CA ASP A 356 -7.02 33.06 -32.73
C ASP A 356 -7.30 34.21 -33.72
N GLU A 357 -7.28 35.46 -33.24
CA GLU A 357 -7.56 36.65 -34.07
C GLU A 357 -6.61 36.82 -35.26
N GLN A 358 -5.45 36.15 -35.26
CA GLN A 358 -4.42 36.25 -36.29
C GLN A 358 -4.43 35.06 -37.24
N SER A 359 -5.29 34.06 -36.99
CA SER A 359 -5.32 32.82 -37.73
C SER A 359 -6.18 32.93 -39.00
N PRO A 360 -5.71 32.41 -40.16
CA PRO A 360 -6.49 32.40 -41.41
C PRO A 360 -7.80 31.59 -41.36
N GLY A 361 -7.99 30.72 -40.36
CA GLY A 361 -9.18 29.89 -40.21
C GLY A 361 -8.96 28.71 -39.25
N PRO A 362 -9.99 27.91 -38.94
CA PRO A 362 -9.82 26.73 -38.09
C PRO A 362 -8.92 25.68 -38.75
N VAL A 363 -8.14 24.95 -37.95
CA VAL A 363 -7.34 23.80 -38.41
C VAL A 363 -8.01 22.51 -37.96
N ARG A 364 -8.17 21.55 -38.88
CA ARG A 364 -8.75 20.24 -38.59
C ARG A 364 -7.67 19.16 -38.67
N PHE A 365 -7.48 18.44 -37.58
CA PHE A 365 -6.57 17.29 -37.52
C PHE A 365 -7.34 15.99 -37.64
N HIS A 366 -7.01 15.19 -38.66
CA HIS A 366 -7.58 13.88 -38.90
C HIS A 366 -6.54 12.79 -38.58
N HIS A 367 -6.90 11.84 -37.70
CA HIS A 367 -6.00 10.72 -37.36
C HIS A 367 -5.78 9.79 -38.56
N GLU A 368 -6.77 9.66 -39.44
CA GLU A 368 -6.74 8.81 -40.64
C GLU A 368 -5.63 9.21 -41.63
N THR A 369 -5.21 10.48 -41.61
CA THR A 369 -4.13 10.97 -42.48
C THR A 369 -2.74 10.86 -41.81
N HIS A 370 -2.68 10.53 -40.52
CA HIS A 370 -1.44 10.55 -39.72
C HIS A 370 -1.10 9.22 -39.04
N VAL A 371 -2.02 8.26 -39.02
CA VAL A 371 -1.85 6.98 -38.34
C VAL A 371 -2.19 5.85 -39.30
N ASP A 372 -1.29 4.88 -39.44
CA ASP A 372 -1.59 3.60 -40.08
C ASP A 372 -2.50 2.77 -39.15
N PRO A 373 -3.73 2.45 -39.57
CA PRO A 373 -4.67 1.64 -38.78
C PRO A 373 -4.15 0.24 -38.44
N SER A 374 -3.24 -0.32 -39.26
CA SER A 374 -2.71 -1.67 -39.08
C SER A 374 -1.59 -1.75 -38.03
N GLN A 375 -0.88 -0.63 -37.78
CA GLN A 375 0.18 -0.51 -36.78
C GLN A 375 0.15 0.87 -36.12
N PRO A 376 -0.82 1.14 -35.23
CA PRO A 376 -1.01 2.46 -34.66
C PRO A 376 0.09 2.81 -33.67
N GLY A 377 1.07 3.62 -34.10
CA GLY A 377 2.16 4.16 -33.28
C GLY A 377 1.72 5.27 -32.32
N CYS A 378 0.66 5.08 -31.53
CA CYS A 378 0.01 6.14 -30.73
C CYS A 378 0.96 6.88 -29.78
N ALA A 379 2.00 6.21 -29.28
CA ALA A 379 2.98 6.81 -28.37
C ALA A 379 3.84 7.90 -29.04
N ILE A 380 4.01 7.86 -30.36
CA ILE A 380 4.81 8.82 -31.12
C ILE A 380 4.26 10.24 -30.91
N CYS A 381 2.93 10.39 -30.91
CA CYS A 381 2.25 11.67 -30.71
C CYS A 381 1.89 11.90 -29.24
N HIS A 382 1.50 10.85 -28.51
CA HIS A 382 0.88 10.99 -27.20
C HIS A 382 1.80 10.90 -25.98
N ALA A 383 3.08 10.54 -26.17
CA ALA A 383 4.04 10.52 -25.08
C ALA A 383 4.41 11.93 -24.61
N THR A 384 4.45 12.91 -25.51
CA THR A 384 5.03 14.24 -25.23
C THR A 384 4.29 15.40 -25.90
N ALA A 385 3.82 15.24 -27.14
CA ALA A 385 3.30 16.36 -27.94
C ALA A 385 1.79 16.62 -27.74
N PHE A 386 0.98 15.57 -27.57
CA PHE A 386 -0.49 15.69 -27.50
C PHE A 386 -1.10 14.78 -26.43
N HIS A 387 -2.12 15.23 -25.71
CA HIS A 387 -2.83 14.36 -24.76
C HIS A 387 -3.81 13.41 -25.46
N ILE A 388 -3.74 12.12 -25.13
CA ILE A 388 -4.61 11.07 -25.70
C ILE A 388 -6.07 11.14 -25.21
N ARG A 389 -6.36 11.90 -24.15
CA ARG A 389 -7.71 11.99 -23.57
C ARG A 389 -8.54 13.07 -24.27
N PRO A 390 -9.73 12.76 -24.82
CA PRO A 390 -10.56 13.69 -25.58
C PRO A 390 -10.91 14.97 -24.83
N VAL A 391 -11.13 14.87 -23.51
CA VAL A 391 -11.46 16.01 -22.64
C VAL A 391 -10.36 17.07 -22.62
N LYS A 392 -9.10 16.69 -22.93
CA LYS A 392 -7.95 17.60 -23.01
C LYS A 392 -7.47 17.80 -24.47
N ALA A 393 -8.09 17.14 -25.43
CA ALA A 393 -7.78 17.31 -26.85
C ALA A 393 -8.23 18.72 -27.27
N GLY A 394 -7.32 19.50 -27.87
CA GLY A 394 -7.56 20.91 -28.19
C GLY A 394 -7.53 21.88 -27.00
N GLN A 395 -7.39 21.40 -25.75
CA GLN A 395 -7.23 22.24 -24.55
C GLN A 395 -5.77 22.41 -24.10
N ALA A 396 -4.84 21.60 -24.63
CA ALA A 396 -3.41 21.76 -24.41
C ALA A 396 -2.83 22.94 -25.20
N GLY A 397 -3.39 24.14 -24.96
CA GLY A 397 -3.07 25.36 -25.69
C GLY A 397 -3.57 25.31 -27.13
N THR A 398 -4.27 26.35 -27.56
CA THR A 398 -4.30 26.76 -28.97
C THR A 398 -2.92 26.52 -29.58
N VAL A 399 -2.85 25.70 -30.63
CA VAL A 399 -1.62 25.47 -31.39
C VAL A 399 -1.18 26.83 -31.93
N LYS A 400 -0.08 27.38 -31.38
CA LYS A 400 0.43 28.71 -31.75
C LYS A 400 1.54 28.59 -32.78
N MET A 401 1.58 29.54 -33.71
CA MET A 401 2.63 29.58 -34.74
C MET A 401 4.04 29.63 -34.15
N ASP A 402 4.25 30.36 -33.05
CA ASP A 402 5.54 30.41 -32.34
C ASP A 402 6.01 29.02 -31.87
N SER A 403 5.09 28.17 -31.43
CA SER A 403 5.41 26.79 -31.01
C SER A 403 5.74 25.91 -32.21
N LEU A 404 5.07 26.13 -33.35
CA LEU A 404 5.33 25.40 -34.60
C LEU A 404 6.72 25.72 -35.14
N TYR A 405 7.08 27.01 -35.21
CA TYR A 405 8.40 27.45 -35.66
C TYR A 405 9.52 26.99 -34.72
N ALA A 406 9.22 26.81 -33.43
CA ALA A 406 10.14 26.21 -32.46
C ALA A 406 10.21 24.67 -32.53
N GLY A 407 9.58 24.02 -33.52
CA GLY A 407 9.62 22.57 -33.71
C GLY A 407 8.79 21.77 -32.71
N LYS A 408 7.80 22.39 -32.06
CA LYS A 408 6.90 21.73 -31.09
C LYS A 408 5.56 21.40 -31.72
N GLN A 409 4.85 20.43 -31.13
CA GLN A 409 3.53 19.98 -31.61
C GLN A 409 3.60 19.59 -33.10
N CYS A 410 2.74 20.18 -33.94
CA CYS A 410 2.72 19.92 -35.38
C CYS A 410 4.07 20.26 -36.05
N GLY A 411 4.80 21.26 -35.55
CA GLY A 411 6.09 21.68 -36.09
C GLY A 411 7.22 20.66 -35.93
N GLY A 412 7.06 19.65 -35.07
CA GLY A 412 8.02 18.55 -34.94
C GLY A 412 8.09 17.65 -36.18
N CYS A 413 6.99 17.57 -36.94
CA CYS A 413 6.90 16.79 -38.18
C CYS A 413 6.76 17.68 -39.42
N HIS A 414 6.11 18.85 -39.32
CA HIS A 414 5.98 19.83 -40.40
C HIS A 414 7.19 20.76 -40.51
N ASN A 415 8.38 20.17 -40.60
CA ASN A 415 9.67 20.86 -40.62
C ASN A 415 10.35 20.87 -42.01
N GLY A 416 9.74 20.26 -43.03
CA GLY A 416 10.30 20.12 -44.38
C GLY A 416 11.08 18.82 -44.62
N GLU A 417 11.32 18.02 -43.58
CA GLU A 417 12.01 16.72 -43.70
C GLU A 417 11.02 15.55 -43.61
N GLN A 418 10.11 15.58 -42.64
CA GLN A 418 9.12 14.51 -42.42
C GLN A 418 7.78 14.80 -43.12
N ALA A 419 7.40 16.08 -43.20
CA ALA A 419 6.24 16.59 -43.92
C ALA A 419 6.53 18.01 -44.42
N PHE A 420 5.60 18.59 -45.18
CA PHE A 420 5.69 19.96 -45.68
C PHE A 420 5.92 20.98 -44.56
N ARG A 421 6.54 22.12 -44.89
CA ARG A 421 6.90 23.13 -43.91
C ARG A 421 5.70 23.98 -43.49
N ALA A 422 5.52 24.15 -42.17
CA ALA A 422 4.40 24.93 -41.63
C ALA A 422 4.50 26.46 -41.83
N ASP A 423 5.67 26.99 -42.24
CA ASP A 423 5.89 28.42 -42.51
C ASP A 423 5.61 28.84 -43.96
N GLU A 424 5.52 27.89 -44.89
CA GLU A 424 5.40 28.17 -46.32
C GLU A 424 4.02 27.79 -46.89
N GLU A 425 3.36 26.78 -46.31
CA GLU A 425 2.19 26.13 -46.91
C GLU A 425 0.94 26.15 -46.00
N CYS A 426 0.51 27.35 -45.59
CA CYS A 426 -0.61 27.55 -44.66
C CYS A 426 -1.94 26.92 -45.12
N GLU A 427 -2.19 26.86 -46.43
CA GLU A 427 -3.44 26.36 -47.00
C GLU A 427 -3.68 24.88 -46.72
N HIS A 428 -2.62 24.07 -46.57
CA HIS A 428 -2.72 22.64 -46.25
C HIS A 428 -3.24 22.38 -44.84
N CYS A 429 -3.10 23.34 -43.93
CA CYS A 429 -3.63 23.26 -42.56
C CYS A 429 -4.99 23.96 -42.43
N HIS A 430 -5.21 25.04 -43.18
CA HIS A 430 -6.40 25.90 -43.08
C HIS A 430 -7.46 25.63 -44.17
N SER A 431 -7.57 24.39 -44.65
CA SER A 431 -8.58 24.01 -45.66
C SER A 431 -10.00 24.34 -45.19
N THR A 432 -10.77 25.02 -46.05
CA THR A 432 -12.19 25.34 -45.85
C THR A 432 -13.15 24.21 -46.25
N HIS A 433 -12.62 23.08 -46.71
CA HIS A 433 -13.38 21.90 -47.14
C HIS A 433 -13.02 20.65 -46.34
#